data_AF-A0A3D9BEM1-F1
#
_entry.id   AF-A0A3D9BEM1-F1
#
_cell.length_a   1.000
_cell.length_b   1.000
_cell.length_c   1.000
_cell.angle_alpha   90.00
_cell.angle_beta   90.00
_cell.angle_gamma   90.00
#
_symmetry.space_group_name_H-M   'P 1'
#
loop_
_entity.id
_entity.type
_entity.pdbx_description
1 polymer ?
#
loop_
_entity_poly.entity_id
_entity_poly.type
_entity_poly.pdbx_seq_one_letter_code
_entity_poly.pdbx_strand_id
1 'polypeptide(L)'
;MNKLSIFFFALAFLCTGKVTAQIGINNPAPKSTLDVKPDNQANPSGISGVIIPRVNALNTTDIKEKGLMVFLNSADAAQKGFYWWNGTEWKRFLSLSRVSSNKSILYATTKNTFKEGNMTELGSSNDRTLDFEDFTTNDASNFEINTSGELVVKKAGYYHIQAASFIKKNNGNDLKREQLDMKIYVNGVTASANNPINFDLEGTKSFPIGLYSIAINATGVLKLNANDRLSMKIIRTYRDTDQTGNLVIIPDQNTKSNVTLRYMGNF
;
A
#
# COMPACT_ATOMS: atom_id res chain seq x y z
N MET A 1 -16.60 -6.35 79.87
CA MET A 1 -17.31 -7.14 78.84
C MET A 1 -17.35 -8.59 79.28
N ASN A 2 -18.51 -9.26 79.24
CA ASN A 2 -18.57 -10.68 79.54
C ASN A 2 -17.83 -11.47 78.42
N LYS A 3 -17.35 -12.68 78.73
CA LYS A 3 -16.58 -13.51 77.79
C LYS A 3 -17.35 -13.80 76.49
N LEU A 4 -18.67 -13.85 76.57
CA LEU A 4 -19.57 -14.07 75.43
C LEU A 4 -19.58 -12.86 74.47
N SER A 5 -19.61 -11.63 74.98
CA SER A 5 -19.55 -10.41 74.18
C SER A 5 -18.19 -10.23 73.48
N ILE A 6 -17.09 -10.63 74.11
CA ILE A 6 -15.75 -10.63 73.48
C ILE A 6 -15.72 -11.62 72.31
N PHE A 7 -16.30 -12.82 72.49
CA PHE A 7 -16.38 -13.82 71.44
C PHE A 7 -17.20 -13.33 70.23
N PHE A 8 -18.35 -12.71 70.46
CA PHE A 8 -19.16 -12.14 69.37
C PHE A 8 -18.45 -10.98 68.65
N PHE A 9 -17.71 -10.14 69.36
CA PHE A 9 -16.92 -9.07 68.74
C PHE A 9 -15.75 -9.59 67.90
N ALA A 10 -15.05 -10.62 68.39
CA ALA A 10 -13.98 -11.28 67.65
C ALA A 10 -14.52 -11.98 66.38
N LEU A 11 -15.68 -12.63 66.49
CA LEU A 11 -16.34 -13.28 65.35
C LEU A 11 -16.81 -12.26 64.30
N ALA A 12 -17.38 -11.13 64.73
CA ALA A 12 -17.77 -10.04 63.82
C ALA A 12 -16.56 -9.41 63.11
N PHE A 13 -15.41 -9.30 63.79
CA PHE A 13 -14.17 -8.80 63.17
C PHE A 13 -13.60 -9.79 62.14
N LEU A 14 -13.69 -11.10 62.41
CA LEU A 14 -13.31 -12.17 61.48
C LEU A 14 -14.20 -12.23 60.22
N CYS A 15 -15.43 -11.73 60.29
CA CYS A 15 -16.36 -11.67 59.15
C CYS A 15 -16.14 -10.47 58.21
N THR A 16 -15.14 -9.61 58.45
CA THR A 16 -14.86 -8.42 57.60
C THR A 16 -14.03 -8.73 56.34
N GLY A 17 -14.00 -9.98 55.89
CA GLY A 17 -13.31 -10.39 54.66
C GLY A 17 -13.84 -9.64 53.42
N LYS A 18 -12.94 -9.19 52.55
CA LYS A 18 -13.30 -8.56 51.27
C LYS A 18 -14.03 -9.57 50.39
N VAL A 19 -15.35 -9.46 50.27
CA VAL A 19 -16.12 -10.21 49.28
C VAL A 19 -15.88 -9.56 47.93
N THR A 20 -15.15 -10.24 47.04
CA THR A 20 -14.98 -9.81 45.66
C THR A 20 -16.18 -10.26 44.83
N ALA A 21 -17.00 -9.32 44.36
CA ALA A 21 -18.07 -9.62 43.41
C ALA A 21 -17.51 -9.69 41.99
N GLN A 22 -16.90 -10.82 41.64
CA GLN A 22 -16.51 -11.13 40.26
C GLN A 22 -17.58 -11.99 39.60
N ILE A 23 -17.95 -11.64 38.37
CA ILE A 23 -18.93 -12.38 37.58
C ILE A 23 -18.18 -13.23 36.57
N GLY A 24 -18.21 -14.55 36.78
CA GLY A 24 -17.73 -15.53 35.81
C GLY A 24 -18.90 -16.11 35.01
N ILE A 25 -18.87 -15.98 33.69
CA ILE A 25 -19.77 -16.73 32.79
C ILE A 25 -18.96 -17.86 32.18
N ASN A 26 -19.37 -19.11 32.47
CA ASN A 26 -18.59 -20.32 32.15
C ASN A 26 -17.14 -20.28 32.70
N ASN A 27 -16.89 -19.53 33.78
CA ASN A 27 -15.59 -19.47 34.43
C ASN A 27 -15.73 -19.50 35.96
N PRO A 28 -15.44 -20.64 36.63
CA PRO A 28 -15.62 -20.76 38.07
C PRO A 28 -14.55 -20.01 38.89
N ALA A 29 -13.48 -19.55 38.25
CA ALA A 29 -12.40 -18.78 38.87
C ALA A 29 -12.07 -17.53 38.03
N PRO A 30 -12.98 -16.54 38.00
CA PRO A 30 -12.81 -15.31 37.22
C PRO A 30 -11.61 -14.50 37.73
N LYS A 31 -10.84 -13.91 36.81
CA LYS A 31 -9.68 -13.03 37.15
C LYS A 31 -9.95 -11.55 36.92
N SER A 32 -11.17 -11.20 36.51
CA SER A 32 -11.65 -9.83 36.26
C SER A 32 -13.05 -9.64 36.84
N THR A 33 -13.52 -8.39 36.91
CA THR A 33 -14.89 -8.07 37.37
C THR A 33 -15.97 -8.80 36.56
N LEU A 34 -15.75 -8.94 35.24
CA LEU A 34 -16.52 -9.80 34.35
C LEU A 34 -15.53 -10.63 33.53
N ASP A 35 -15.66 -11.96 33.60
CA ASP A 35 -14.81 -12.92 32.89
C ASP A 35 -15.71 -13.92 32.15
N VAL A 36 -15.76 -13.82 30.82
CA VAL A 36 -16.63 -14.64 29.97
C VAL A 36 -15.76 -15.62 29.19
N LYS A 37 -15.92 -16.91 29.46
CA LYS A 37 -15.28 -17.97 28.69
C LYS A 37 -16.27 -18.62 27.72
N PRO A 38 -15.84 -19.01 26.52
CA PRO A 38 -16.67 -19.80 25.64
C PRO A 38 -16.87 -21.20 26.24
N ASP A 39 -17.99 -21.82 25.89
CA ASP A 39 -18.24 -23.25 26.13
C ASP A 39 -17.22 -24.16 25.43
N ASN A 40 -16.72 -23.75 24.27
CA ASN A 40 -15.60 -24.38 23.58
C ASN A 40 -14.71 -23.32 22.93
N GLN A 41 -13.42 -23.30 23.29
CA GLN A 41 -12.48 -22.29 22.79
C GLN A 41 -12.18 -22.41 21.29
N ALA A 42 -12.22 -23.62 20.73
CA ALA A 42 -11.96 -23.85 19.30
C ALA A 42 -13.22 -23.65 18.45
N ASN A 43 -14.41 -23.91 19.01
CA ASN A 43 -15.69 -23.79 18.31
C ASN A 43 -16.82 -23.39 19.27
N PRO A 44 -16.89 -22.11 19.68
CA PRO A 44 -17.92 -21.64 20.61
C PRO A 44 -19.32 -21.79 20.02
N SER A 45 -20.32 -22.11 20.86
CA SER A 45 -21.72 -22.12 20.40
C SER A 45 -22.22 -20.72 19.97
N GLY A 46 -23.32 -20.68 19.23
CA GLY A 46 -23.89 -19.42 18.73
C GLY A 46 -24.38 -18.45 19.83
N ILE A 47 -24.43 -18.89 21.09
CA ILE A 47 -24.78 -18.06 22.25
C ILE A 47 -23.55 -17.64 23.08
N SER A 48 -22.36 -18.14 22.73
CA SER A 48 -21.12 -17.80 23.40
C SER A 48 -20.63 -16.42 22.93
N GLY A 49 -20.70 -15.42 23.81
CA GLY A 49 -20.19 -14.08 23.55
C GLY A 49 -20.86 -13.00 24.39
N VAL A 50 -20.61 -11.73 24.04
CA VAL A 50 -21.24 -10.55 24.65
C VAL A 50 -21.87 -9.70 23.54
N ILE A 51 -23.17 -9.47 23.63
CA ILE A 51 -23.87 -8.56 22.71
C ILE A 51 -23.82 -7.14 23.28
N ILE A 52 -23.08 -6.29 22.59
CA ILE A 52 -23.05 -4.85 22.83
C ILE A 52 -24.26 -4.19 22.14
N PRO A 53 -24.85 -3.11 22.70
CA PRO A 53 -25.96 -2.42 22.07
C PRO A 53 -25.71 -2.08 20.60
N ARG A 54 -26.67 -2.42 19.74
CA ARG A 54 -26.64 -2.11 18.31
C ARG A 54 -27.43 -0.84 18.07
N VAL A 55 -26.86 0.07 17.31
CA VAL A 55 -27.48 1.35 16.95
C VAL A 55 -27.50 1.53 15.45
N ASN A 56 -28.51 2.21 14.93
CA ASN A 56 -28.58 2.55 13.50
C ASN A 56 -27.96 3.93 13.21
N ALA A 57 -27.72 4.74 14.25
CA ALA A 57 -27.10 6.06 14.14
C ALA A 57 -26.26 6.35 15.40
N LEU A 58 -25.22 7.19 15.24
CA LEU A 58 -24.35 7.66 16.31
C LEU A 58 -24.82 9.05 16.75
N ASN A 59 -25.57 9.14 17.84
CA ASN A 59 -26.05 10.42 18.38
C ASN A 59 -24.89 11.20 19.02
N THR A 60 -24.82 12.52 18.86
CA THR A 60 -23.79 13.36 19.49
C THR A 60 -24.35 14.36 20.51
N THR A 61 -25.67 14.49 20.58
CA THR A 61 -26.38 15.49 21.40
C THR A 61 -26.58 15.05 22.85
N ASP A 62 -26.87 13.76 23.07
CA ASP A 62 -27.23 13.30 24.42
C ASP A 62 -26.00 13.14 25.30
N ILE A 63 -26.16 13.36 26.61
CA ILE A 63 -25.11 13.12 27.60
C ILE A 63 -24.72 11.63 27.56
N LYS A 64 -23.42 11.34 27.47
CA LYS A 64 -22.85 9.99 27.35
C LYS A 64 -21.66 9.83 28.27
N GLU A 65 -21.55 8.64 28.85
CA GLU A 65 -20.39 8.24 29.65
C GLU A 65 -19.17 7.96 28.75
N LYS A 66 -17.97 8.35 29.20
CA LYS A 66 -16.73 8.04 28.47
C LYS A 66 -16.51 6.54 28.46
N GLY A 67 -16.19 5.99 27.29
CA GLY A 67 -16.04 4.55 27.08
C GLY A 67 -17.33 3.81 26.77
N LEU A 68 -18.49 4.50 26.65
CA LEU A 68 -19.72 3.91 26.13
C LEU A 68 -19.45 3.26 24.77
N MET A 69 -19.74 1.97 24.64
CA MET A 69 -19.48 1.19 23.43
C MET A 69 -20.78 0.76 22.75
N VAL A 70 -20.81 0.86 21.42
CA VAL A 70 -21.95 0.46 20.57
C VAL A 70 -21.46 -0.22 19.30
N PHE A 71 -22.32 -1.03 18.68
CA PHE A 71 -22.12 -1.51 17.31
C PHE A 71 -23.02 -0.71 16.36
N LEU A 72 -22.43 0.09 15.48
CA LEU A 72 -23.17 0.79 14.43
C LEU A 72 -23.54 -0.19 13.31
N ASN A 73 -24.83 -0.43 13.12
CA ASN A 73 -25.37 -1.25 12.04
C ASN A 73 -25.77 -0.39 10.83
N SER A 74 -24.78 0.29 10.24
CA SER A 74 -24.99 1.08 9.01
C SER A 74 -25.20 0.19 7.80
N ALA A 75 -25.99 0.64 6.82
CA ALA A 75 -26.05 0.03 5.50
C ALA A 75 -24.70 0.14 4.77
N ASP A 76 -23.95 1.22 5.04
CA ASP A 76 -22.58 1.39 4.55
C ASP A 76 -21.62 0.47 5.33
N ALA A 77 -21.10 -0.55 4.64
CA ALA A 77 -20.13 -1.49 5.19
C ALA A 77 -18.85 -0.79 5.65
N ALA A 78 -18.49 0.35 5.06
CA ALA A 78 -17.33 1.13 5.47
C ALA A 78 -17.56 1.79 6.83
N GLN A 79 -18.80 2.08 7.23
CA GLN A 79 -19.12 2.71 8.53
C GLN A 79 -19.52 1.69 9.60
N LYS A 80 -20.01 0.51 9.21
CA LYS A 80 -20.44 -0.54 10.14
C LYS A 80 -19.30 -1.00 11.08
N GLY A 81 -19.60 -1.20 12.36
CA GLY A 81 -18.63 -1.75 13.32
C GLY A 81 -18.75 -1.20 14.74
N PHE A 82 -17.76 -1.51 15.57
CA PHE A 82 -17.71 -1.05 16.96
C PHE A 82 -17.23 0.41 17.07
N TYR A 83 -17.93 1.18 17.90
CA TYR A 83 -17.58 2.55 18.26
C TYR A 83 -17.57 2.70 19.77
N TRP A 84 -16.73 3.60 20.28
CA TRP A 84 -16.71 4.03 21.65
C TRP A 84 -16.79 5.56 21.75
N TRP A 85 -17.44 6.08 22.78
CA TRP A 85 -17.52 7.52 23.04
C TRP A 85 -16.28 8.00 23.79
N ASN A 86 -15.52 8.95 23.24
CA ASN A 86 -14.31 9.48 23.91
C ASN A 86 -14.59 10.66 24.86
N GLY A 87 -15.83 11.13 24.92
CA GLY A 87 -16.23 12.33 25.67
C GLY A 87 -16.65 13.50 24.76
N THR A 88 -16.23 13.51 23.50
CA THR A 88 -16.53 14.60 22.54
C THR A 88 -17.06 14.08 21.21
N GLU A 89 -16.64 12.89 20.78
CA GLU A 89 -17.00 12.28 19.51
C GLU A 89 -16.97 10.75 19.59
N TRP A 90 -17.64 10.11 18.63
CA TRP A 90 -17.56 8.67 18.48
C TRP A 90 -16.26 8.27 17.79
N LYS A 91 -15.49 7.41 18.44
CA LYS A 91 -14.28 6.81 17.89
C LYS A 91 -14.55 5.37 17.50
N ARG A 92 -14.22 5.04 16.26
CA ARG A 92 -14.33 3.67 15.77
C ARG A 92 -13.18 2.81 16.31
N PHE A 93 -13.44 1.57 16.66
CA PHE A 93 -12.38 0.56 16.75
C PHE A 93 -11.84 0.34 15.33
N LEU A 94 -10.60 0.74 15.08
CA LEU A 94 -9.96 0.58 13.77
C LEU A 94 -10.03 -0.89 13.34
N SER A 95 -10.95 -1.21 12.43
CA SER A 95 -10.78 -2.39 11.59
C SER A 95 -9.72 -2.00 10.59
N LEU A 96 -8.59 -2.71 10.58
CA LEU A 96 -7.49 -2.58 9.62
C LEU A 96 -8.04 -2.04 8.29
N SER A 97 -7.50 -0.92 7.80
CA SER A 97 -7.93 -0.25 6.56
C SER A 97 -7.97 -1.23 5.39
N ARG A 98 -9.03 -2.02 5.30
CA ARG A 98 -9.34 -2.85 4.15
C ARG A 98 -9.87 -1.85 3.16
N VAL A 99 -9.02 -1.46 2.22
CA VAL A 99 -9.47 -0.87 0.96
C VAL A 99 -10.42 -1.91 0.35
N SER A 100 -11.71 -1.80 0.63
CA SER A 100 -12.74 -2.79 0.26
C SER A 100 -13.37 -2.47 -1.10
N SER A 101 -13.10 -1.27 -1.62
CA SER A 101 -13.51 -0.77 -2.93
C SER A 101 -12.32 -0.12 -3.65
N ASN A 102 -12.41 0.04 -4.98
CA ASN A 102 -11.38 0.68 -5.82
C ASN A 102 -9.99 0.00 -5.83
N LYS A 103 -9.92 -1.33 -5.82
CA LYS A 103 -8.64 -2.07 -5.92
C LYS A 103 -8.12 -2.16 -7.36
N SER A 104 -7.96 -1.06 -8.07
CA SER A 104 -7.49 -1.13 -9.46
C SER A 104 -5.98 -1.38 -9.47
N ILE A 105 -5.57 -2.49 -10.09
CA ILE A 105 -4.18 -2.86 -10.32
C ILE A 105 -3.98 -3.11 -11.81
N LEU A 106 -2.85 -2.65 -12.35
CA LEU A 106 -2.46 -2.86 -13.72
C LEU A 106 -1.00 -3.33 -13.76
N TYR A 107 -0.70 -4.26 -14.65
CA TYR A 107 0.63 -4.64 -15.09
C TYR A 107 0.74 -4.34 -16.59
N ALA A 108 1.58 -3.37 -16.97
CA ALA A 108 1.83 -3.01 -18.36
C ALA A 108 3.25 -3.39 -18.77
N THR A 109 3.42 -3.80 -20.02
CA THR A 109 4.70 -4.11 -20.64
C THR A 109 5.02 -3.15 -21.77
N THR A 110 6.31 -2.95 -22.01
CA THR A 110 6.83 -2.09 -23.07
C THR A 110 7.26 -2.92 -24.29
N LYS A 111 7.47 -2.24 -25.41
CA LYS A 111 8.11 -2.82 -26.59
C LYS A 111 9.58 -3.15 -26.31
N ASN A 112 10.13 -4.13 -27.02
CA ASN A 112 11.57 -4.44 -27.01
C ASN A 112 12.37 -3.56 -27.98
N THR A 113 11.88 -2.36 -28.29
CA THR A 113 12.56 -1.38 -29.15
C THR A 113 12.43 0.00 -28.52
N PHE A 114 13.46 0.82 -28.71
CA PHE A 114 13.37 2.23 -28.36
C PHE A 114 12.67 3.00 -29.48
N LYS A 115 11.79 3.93 -29.11
CA LYS A 115 11.03 4.77 -30.04
C LYS A 115 11.93 5.56 -30.99
N GLU A 116 13.03 6.11 -30.46
CA GLU A 116 13.99 6.94 -31.19
C GLU A 116 15.13 6.11 -31.83
N GLY A 117 15.00 4.78 -31.83
CA GLY A 117 16.01 3.84 -32.31
C GLY A 117 17.10 3.52 -31.27
N ASN A 118 18.03 2.65 -31.65
CA ASN A 118 19.06 2.17 -30.73
C ASN A 118 19.94 3.30 -30.17
N MET A 119 20.46 3.11 -28.97
CA MET A 119 21.41 4.04 -28.39
C MET A 119 22.82 3.64 -28.80
N THR A 120 23.44 4.47 -29.65
CA THR A 120 24.79 4.28 -30.20
C THR A 120 25.75 5.33 -29.64
N GLU A 121 27.04 5.21 -29.92
CA GLU A 121 28.05 6.16 -29.42
C GLU A 121 27.91 7.57 -30.00
N LEU A 122 27.60 7.65 -31.31
CA LEU A 122 27.46 8.90 -32.07
C LEU A 122 26.03 9.45 -32.07
N GLY A 123 25.13 8.88 -31.26
CA GLY A 123 23.74 9.34 -31.19
C GLY A 123 23.65 10.80 -30.76
N SER A 124 22.76 11.57 -31.42
CA SER A 124 22.48 12.97 -31.10
C SER A 124 21.74 13.18 -29.78
N SER A 125 21.23 12.10 -29.17
CA SER A 125 20.51 12.12 -27.90
C SER A 125 20.87 10.91 -27.04
N ASN A 126 20.93 11.15 -25.74
CA ASN A 126 21.10 10.13 -24.70
C ASN A 126 19.77 9.64 -24.11
N ASP A 127 18.65 10.14 -24.61
CA ASP A 127 17.32 9.80 -24.11
C ASP A 127 16.66 8.83 -25.06
N ARG A 128 16.05 7.78 -24.51
CA ARG A 128 15.24 6.80 -25.26
C ARG A 128 13.94 6.51 -24.54
N THR A 129 12.87 6.44 -25.30
CA THR A 129 11.53 6.11 -24.81
C THR A 129 11.23 4.64 -25.05
N LEU A 130 10.68 3.99 -24.03
CA LEU A 130 10.08 2.67 -24.10
C LEU A 130 8.56 2.83 -24.15
N ASP A 131 7.98 2.71 -25.35
CA ASP A 131 6.53 2.72 -25.52
C ASP A 131 5.91 1.50 -24.84
N PHE A 132 4.79 1.70 -24.15
CA PHE A 132 3.93 0.61 -23.69
C PHE A 132 3.23 -0.06 -24.89
N GLU A 133 3.07 -1.37 -24.82
CA GLU A 133 2.48 -2.18 -25.89
C GLU A 133 1.22 -2.93 -25.43
N ASP A 134 1.23 -3.47 -24.22
CA ASP A 134 0.14 -4.28 -23.71
C ASP A 134 0.03 -4.16 -22.18
N PHE A 135 -1.16 -4.44 -21.64
CA PHE A 135 -1.40 -4.48 -20.21
C PHE A 135 -2.49 -5.47 -19.80
N THR A 136 -2.34 -5.97 -18.57
CA THR A 136 -3.36 -6.75 -17.87
C THR A 136 -3.82 -5.97 -16.65
N THR A 137 -5.13 -5.84 -16.47
CA THR A 137 -5.73 -5.15 -15.32
C THR A 137 -7.01 -5.83 -14.88
N ASN A 138 -7.39 -5.63 -13.62
CA ASN A 138 -8.70 -6.02 -13.11
C ASN A 138 -9.77 -4.94 -13.34
N ASP A 139 -9.42 -3.78 -13.88
CA ASP A 139 -10.34 -2.69 -14.17
C ASP A 139 -9.90 -1.92 -15.43
N ALA A 140 -10.29 -2.45 -16.60
CA ALA A 140 -9.91 -1.89 -17.90
C ALA A 140 -10.47 -0.49 -18.15
N SER A 141 -11.46 -0.05 -17.36
CA SER A 141 -12.00 1.32 -17.49
C SER A 141 -11.04 2.39 -16.97
N ASN A 142 -10.07 2.02 -16.13
CA ASN A 142 -9.15 2.96 -15.49
C ASN A 142 -7.84 3.19 -16.26
N PHE A 143 -7.59 2.43 -17.32
CA PHE A 143 -6.30 2.47 -18.02
C PHE A 143 -6.46 2.29 -19.52
N GLU A 144 -5.58 2.94 -20.27
CA GLU A 144 -5.50 2.80 -21.72
C GLU A 144 -4.04 2.92 -22.15
N ILE A 145 -3.66 2.29 -23.25
CA ILE A 145 -2.42 2.66 -23.96
C ILE A 145 -2.86 3.46 -25.19
N ASN A 146 -2.39 4.69 -25.31
CA ASN A 146 -2.75 5.54 -26.44
C ASN A 146 -1.93 5.20 -27.70
N THR A 147 -2.28 5.82 -28.83
CA THR A 147 -1.59 5.60 -30.12
C THR A 147 -0.12 6.03 -30.12
N SER A 148 0.29 6.84 -29.14
CA SER A 148 1.67 7.30 -28.97
C SER A 148 2.51 6.38 -28.09
N GLY A 149 1.94 5.26 -27.60
CA GLY A 149 2.61 4.29 -26.73
C GLY A 149 2.68 4.70 -25.27
N GLU A 150 1.87 5.66 -24.82
CA GLU A 150 1.83 6.12 -23.43
C GLU A 150 0.73 5.39 -22.65
N LEU A 151 1.01 5.06 -21.39
CA LEU A 151 0.02 4.49 -20.48
C LEU A 151 -0.80 5.62 -19.85
N VAL A 152 -2.07 5.71 -20.22
CA VAL A 152 -3.00 6.74 -19.76
C VAL A 152 -3.78 6.23 -18.55
N VAL A 153 -3.76 7.02 -17.48
CA VAL A 153 -4.57 6.76 -16.29
C VAL A 153 -5.89 7.52 -16.43
N LYS A 154 -7.04 6.84 -16.34
CA LYS A 154 -8.37 7.46 -16.52
C LYS A 154 -9.00 7.97 -15.23
N LYS A 155 -8.40 7.63 -14.08
CA LYS A 155 -8.92 7.98 -12.75
C LYS A 155 -7.90 8.76 -11.94
N ALA A 156 -8.32 9.87 -11.36
CA ALA A 156 -7.43 10.67 -10.51
C ALA A 156 -7.21 10.03 -9.13
N GLY A 157 -6.02 10.24 -8.58
CA GLY A 157 -5.66 9.90 -7.19
C GLY A 157 -4.20 9.48 -7.05
N TYR A 158 -3.91 8.80 -5.95
CA TYR A 158 -2.58 8.29 -5.64
C TYR A 158 -2.41 6.87 -6.20
N TYR A 159 -1.29 6.66 -6.86
CA TYR A 159 -0.89 5.38 -7.43
C TYR A 159 0.46 4.97 -6.87
N HIS A 160 0.54 3.77 -6.32
CA HIS A 160 1.82 3.11 -6.11
C HIS A 160 2.29 2.56 -7.46
N ILE A 161 3.53 2.87 -7.82
CA ILE A 161 4.14 2.50 -9.09
C ILE A 161 5.41 1.69 -8.80
N GLN A 162 5.54 0.55 -9.47
CA GLN A 162 6.76 -0.26 -9.53
C GLN A 162 7.16 -0.38 -10.99
N ALA A 163 8.36 0.05 -11.33
CA ALA A 163 8.89 0.00 -12.69
C ALA A 163 10.17 -0.84 -12.72
N ALA A 164 10.33 -1.60 -13.79
CA ALA A 164 11.52 -2.38 -14.08
C ALA A 164 11.87 -2.28 -15.56
N SER A 165 13.10 -1.87 -15.88
CA SER A 165 13.63 -1.90 -17.24
C SER A 165 14.74 -2.92 -17.39
N PHE A 166 14.73 -3.66 -18.49
CA PHE A 166 15.75 -4.65 -18.86
C PHE A 166 16.46 -4.19 -20.12
N ILE A 167 17.72 -3.79 -19.96
CA ILE A 167 18.50 -3.15 -21.02
C ILE A 167 19.75 -3.98 -21.28
N LYS A 168 20.10 -4.10 -22.56
CA LYS A 168 21.24 -4.87 -23.04
C LYS A 168 22.22 -4.00 -23.85
N LYS A 169 23.53 -4.24 -23.68
CA LYS A 169 24.59 -3.78 -24.58
C LYS A 169 25.13 -4.93 -25.43
N ASN A 170 25.68 -4.64 -26.60
CA ASN A 170 26.23 -5.66 -27.48
C ASN A 170 27.48 -6.35 -26.91
N ASN A 171 27.62 -7.66 -27.21
CA ASN A 171 28.65 -8.55 -26.67
C ASN A 171 30.10 -8.29 -27.14
N GLY A 172 30.36 -7.19 -27.85
CA GLY A 172 31.69 -6.86 -28.38
C GLY A 172 32.41 -5.73 -27.62
N ASN A 173 31.75 -5.12 -26.63
CA ASN A 173 32.23 -3.91 -25.95
C ASN A 173 32.29 -4.09 -24.43
N ASP A 174 32.85 -5.22 -24.02
CA ASP A 174 32.97 -5.64 -22.62
C ASP A 174 33.72 -4.62 -21.80
N LEU A 175 34.70 -3.94 -22.41
CA LEU A 175 35.58 -3.01 -21.74
C LEU A 175 34.93 -1.65 -21.46
N LYS A 176 33.77 -1.35 -22.07
CA LYS A 176 33.13 -0.05 -21.95
C LYS A 176 32.13 0.00 -20.81
N ARG A 177 32.23 1.03 -19.98
CA ARG A 177 31.28 1.32 -18.91
C ARG A 177 30.26 2.35 -19.35
N GLU A 178 29.04 2.16 -18.88
CA GLU A 178 27.92 3.06 -19.18
C GLU A 178 27.07 3.20 -17.94
N GLN A 179 26.51 4.38 -17.69
CA GLN A 179 25.49 4.57 -16.66
C GLN A 179 24.17 4.97 -17.30
N LEU A 180 23.13 4.24 -16.95
CA LEU A 180 21.78 4.47 -17.41
C LEU A 180 20.85 4.73 -16.23
N ASP A 181 19.93 5.67 -16.43
CA ASP A 181 18.85 5.99 -15.53
C ASP A 181 17.52 5.60 -16.19
N MET A 182 16.69 4.85 -15.49
CA MET A 182 15.30 4.64 -15.86
C MET A 182 14.44 5.65 -15.10
N LYS A 183 13.64 6.43 -15.83
CA LYS A 183 12.72 7.40 -15.24
C LYS A 183 11.30 7.21 -15.74
N ILE A 184 10.32 7.42 -14.86
CA ILE A 184 8.91 7.55 -15.25
C ILE A 184 8.58 9.03 -15.45
N TYR A 185 8.14 9.35 -16.65
CA TYR A 185 7.69 10.68 -17.05
C TYR A 185 6.16 10.74 -17.03
N VAL A 186 5.62 11.90 -16.67
CA VAL A 186 4.18 12.20 -16.69
C VAL A 186 3.97 13.36 -17.65
N ASN A 187 3.12 13.18 -18.65
CA ASN A 187 2.80 14.19 -19.67
C ASN A 187 4.04 14.77 -20.39
N GLY A 188 5.07 13.94 -20.58
CA GLY A 188 6.30 14.32 -21.28
C GLY A 188 7.35 15.04 -20.44
N VAL A 189 7.10 15.29 -19.15
CA VAL A 189 8.08 15.85 -18.19
C VAL A 189 8.30 14.91 -16.99
N THR A 190 9.26 15.22 -16.12
CA THR A 190 9.47 14.42 -14.89
C THR A 190 8.27 14.53 -13.95
N ALA A 191 8.08 13.55 -13.07
CA ALA A 191 6.89 13.48 -12.23
C ALA A 191 6.73 14.71 -11.32
N SER A 192 7.83 15.21 -10.74
CA SER A 192 7.87 16.42 -9.91
C SER A 192 7.63 17.70 -10.71
N ALA A 193 8.09 17.76 -11.96
CA ALA A 193 7.83 18.89 -12.86
C ALA A 193 6.36 18.95 -13.32
N ASN A 194 5.70 17.80 -13.49
CA ASN A 194 4.27 17.74 -13.80
C ASN A 194 3.41 18.09 -12.57
N ASN A 195 3.81 17.65 -11.38
CA ASN A 195 3.09 17.94 -10.13
C ASN A 195 4.09 18.02 -8.96
N PRO A 196 4.22 19.17 -8.28
CA PRO A 196 5.25 19.39 -7.27
C PRO A 196 5.08 18.55 -5.99
N ILE A 197 3.94 17.88 -5.80
CA ILE A 197 3.73 16.92 -4.70
C ILE A 197 4.49 15.61 -4.97
N ASN A 198 4.77 15.31 -6.23
CA ASN A 198 5.43 14.08 -6.62
C ASN A 198 6.96 14.20 -6.50
N PHE A 199 7.58 13.10 -6.12
CA PHE A 199 9.01 12.90 -6.34
C PHE A 199 9.25 12.28 -7.72
N ASP A 200 10.41 12.53 -8.30
CA ASP A 200 10.83 11.86 -9.52
C ASP A 200 11.07 10.38 -9.25
N LEU A 201 10.42 9.54 -10.04
CA LEU A 201 10.54 8.10 -9.95
C LEU A 201 11.66 7.63 -10.87
N GLU A 202 12.82 7.35 -10.28
CA GLU A 202 14.06 7.05 -10.97
C GLU A 202 14.81 5.87 -10.35
N GLY A 203 15.51 5.11 -11.18
CA GLY A 203 16.52 4.16 -10.76
C GLY A 203 17.76 4.27 -11.65
N THR A 204 18.93 4.05 -11.09
CA THR A 204 20.21 4.14 -11.80
C THR A 204 20.92 2.81 -11.77
N LYS A 205 21.53 2.42 -12.89
CA LYS A 205 22.45 1.28 -12.92
C LYS A 205 23.49 1.45 -14.01
N SER A 206 24.67 0.93 -13.73
CA SER A 206 25.77 0.95 -14.67
C SER A 206 25.98 -0.42 -15.29
N PHE A 207 26.44 -0.43 -16.54
CA PHE A 207 27.10 -1.59 -17.12
C PHE A 207 28.58 -1.57 -16.69
N PRO A 208 29.00 -2.39 -15.72
CA PRO A 208 30.42 -2.62 -15.50
C PRO A 208 31.03 -3.38 -16.69
N ILE A 209 32.36 -3.55 -16.62
CA ILE A 209 33.10 -4.32 -17.61
C ILE A 209 32.57 -5.77 -17.64
N GLY A 210 32.39 -6.32 -18.84
CA GLY A 210 31.94 -7.71 -19.07
C GLY A 210 30.45 -7.99 -18.80
N LEU A 211 29.68 -7.03 -18.30
CA LEU A 211 28.24 -7.22 -18.07
C LEU A 211 27.41 -6.66 -19.24
N TYR A 212 26.54 -7.49 -19.81
CA TYR A 212 25.78 -7.14 -21.01
C TYR A 212 24.33 -6.79 -20.78
N SER A 213 23.72 -7.29 -19.71
CA SER A 213 22.32 -7.02 -19.39
C SER A 213 22.21 -6.46 -17.99
N ILE A 214 21.38 -5.44 -17.82
CA ILE A 214 21.07 -4.84 -16.53
C ILE A 214 19.55 -4.72 -16.37
N ALA A 215 19.11 -4.89 -15.12
CA ALA A 215 17.78 -4.54 -14.68
C ALA A 215 17.85 -3.27 -13.82
N ILE A 216 17.13 -2.23 -14.20
CA ILE A 216 16.99 -0.97 -13.46
C ILE A 216 15.58 -0.92 -12.90
N ASN A 217 15.44 -0.66 -11.60
CA ASN A 217 14.13 -0.69 -10.92
C ASN A 217 13.89 0.64 -10.22
N ALA A 218 12.63 1.08 -10.18
CA ALA A 218 12.19 2.26 -9.44
C ALA A 218 10.82 1.97 -8.82
N THR A 219 10.59 2.45 -7.59
CA THR A 219 9.30 2.31 -6.91
C THR A 219 8.94 3.56 -6.15
N GLY A 220 7.66 3.92 -6.10
CA GLY A 220 7.22 5.12 -5.41
C GLY A 220 5.71 5.33 -5.52
N VAL A 221 5.24 6.46 -4.99
CA VAL A 221 3.84 6.88 -5.06
C VAL A 221 3.75 8.18 -5.84
N LEU A 222 2.89 8.22 -6.86
CA LEU A 222 2.59 9.43 -7.62
C LEU A 222 1.13 9.81 -7.44
N LYS A 223 0.87 11.11 -7.28
CA LYS A 223 -0.44 11.73 -7.46
C LYS A 223 -0.64 12.01 -8.94
N LEU A 224 -1.63 11.37 -9.54
CA LEU A 224 -1.97 11.48 -10.96
C LEU A 224 -3.40 12.03 -11.13
N ASN A 225 -3.58 12.83 -12.16
CA ASN A 225 -4.90 13.28 -12.62
C ASN A 225 -5.49 12.31 -13.64
N ALA A 226 -6.79 12.42 -13.87
CA ALA A 226 -7.42 11.72 -14.99
C ALA A 226 -6.83 12.24 -16.31
N ASN A 227 -6.49 11.29 -17.19
CA ASN A 227 -5.80 11.45 -18.46
C ASN A 227 -4.31 11.85 -18.39
N ASP A 228 -3.69 11.76 -17.21
CA ASP A 228 -2.23 11.80 -17.15
C ASP A 228 -1.63 10.62 -17.92
N ARG A 229 -0.58 10.91 -18.69
CA ARG A 229 0.06 9.96 -19.62
C ARG A 229 1.45 9.62 -19.11
N LEU A 230 1.67 8.35 -18.82
CA LEU A 230 2.94 7.83 -18.33
C LEU A 230 3.79 7.32 -19.49
N SER A 231 5.08 7.61 -19.43
CA SER A 231 6.09 7.02 -20.32
C SER A 231 7.31 6.58 -19.52
N MET A 232 7.96 5.50 -19.94
CA MET A 232 9.23 5.06 -19.39
C MET A 232 10.37 5.54 -20.29
N LYS A 233 11.36 6.21 -19.70
CA LYS A 233 12.55 6.67 -20.41
C LYS A 233 13.81 6.06 -19.84
N ILE A 234 14.74 5.74 -20.73
CA ILE A 234 16.10 5.33 -20.43
C ILE A 234 17.03 6.47 -20.85
N ILE A 235 17.76 7.01 -19.89
CA ILE A 235 18.63 8.16 -20.06
C ILE A 235 20.06 7.72 -19.79
N ARG A 236 20.96 7.98 -20.72
CA ARG A 236 22.38 7.70 -20.54
C ARG A 236 23.08 8.91 -19.93
N THR A 237 23.52 8.76 -18.68
CA THR A 237 24.15 9.84 -17.90
C THR A 237 25.67 9.76 -17.86
N TYR A 238 26.25 8.61 -18.17
CA TYR A 238 27.70 8.47 -18.33
C TYR A 238 28.03 7.58 -19.52
N ARG A 239 29.07 7.99 -20.26
CA ARG A 239 29.70 7.24 -21.35
C ARG A 239 31.19 7.13 -21.08
N ASP A 240 31.75 5.95 -21.30
CA ASP A 240 33.21 5.80 -21.36
C ASP A 240 33.76 6.55 -22.58
N THR A 241 34.92 7.20 -22.42
CA THR A 241 35.48 8.11 -23.44
C THR A 241 36.33 7.41 -24.48
N ASP A 242 36.67 6.13 -24.28
CA ASP A 242 37.39 5.33 -25.27
C ASP A 242 36.45 4.98 -26.45
N GLN A 243 36.64 5.70 -27.57
CA GLN A 243 35.82 5.60 -28.78
C GLN A 243 36.11 4.33 -29.61
N THR A 244 36.97 3.43 -29.12
CA THR A 244 37.34 2.22 -29.89
C THR A 244 36.24 1.16 -29.76
N GLY A 245 35.47 0.92 -30.84
CA GLY A 245 34.44 -0.14 -30.93
C GLY A 245 33.01 0.38 -30.91
N ASN A 246 32.09 -0.23 -31.67
CA ASN A 246 30.72 0.24 -31.84
C ASN A 246 29.80 -0.24 -30.70
N LEU A 247 29.66 0.50 -29.59
CA LEU A 247 28.68 0.20 -28.55
C LEU A 247 27.25 0.46 -29.03
N VAL A 248 26.38 -0.54 -28.86
CA VAL A 248 24.94 -0.42 -29.10
C VAL A 248 24.18 -0.90 -27.87
N ILE A 249 23.33 -0.03 -27.34
CA ILE A 249 22.42 -0.30 -26.23
C ILE A 249 21.00 -0.41 -26.79
N ILE A 250 20.32 -1.49 -26.40
CA ILE A 250 18.96 -1.85 -26.81
C ILE A 250 18.15 -2.35 -25.61
N PRO A 251 16.82 -2.37 -25.68
CA PRO A 251 16.01 -3.15 -24.74
C PRO A 251 16.33 -4.64 -24.88
N ASP A 252 16.27 -5.39 -23.77
CA ASP A 252 16.49 -6.84 -23.82
C ASP A 252 15.41 -7.52 -24.69
N GLN A 253 15.84 -8.35 -25.64
CA GLN A 253 14.92 -8.97 -26.60
C GLN A 253 14.11 -10.13 -26.02
N ASN A 254 14.59 -10.72 -24.91
CA ASN A 254 13.96 -11.87 -24.27
C ASN A 254 13.10 -11.48 -23.06
N THR A 255 13.23 -10.25 -22.55
CA THR A 255 12.53 -9.79 -21.34
C THR A 255 12.01 -8.37 -21.53
N LYS A 256 10.67 -8.21 -21.53
CA LYS A 256 10.04 -6.89 -21.65
C LYS A 256 10.18 -6.06 -20.38
N SER A 257 10.54 -4.79 -20.53
CA SER A 257 10.43 -3.81 -19.44
C SER A 257 8.96 -3.58 -19.10
N ASN A 258 8.66 -3.28 -17.84
CA ASN A 258 7.29 -3.26 -17.35
C ASN A 258 7.07 -2.28 -16.20
N VAL A 259 5.78 -1.97 -15.97
CA VAL A 259 5.31 -1.16 -14.85
C VAL A 259 4.08 -1.80 -14.24
N THR A 260 4.04 -1.84 -12.90
CA THR A 260 2.83 -2.15 -12.13
C THR A 260 2.29 -0.88 -11.48
N LEU A 261 1.01 -0.58 -11.70
CA LEU A 261 0.26 0.49 -11.03
C LEU A 261 -0.74 -0.11 -10.05
N ARG A 262 -0.82 0.43 -8.84
CA ARG A 262 -1.90 0.14 -7.89
C ARG A 262 -2.53 1.44 -7.43
N TYR A 263 -3.82 1.59 -7.66
CA TYR A 263 -4.59 2.70 -7.12
C TYR A 263 -4.69 2.59 -5.59
N MET A 264 -4.36 3.68 -4.89
CA MET A 264 -4.36 3.75 -3.43
C MET A 264 -5.54 4.54 -2.87
N GLY A 265 -6.24 5.30 -3.72
CA GLY A 265 -7.30 6.21 -3.31
C GLY A 265 -6.97 7.67 -3.61
N ASN A 266 -7.91 8.55 -3.31
CA ASN A 266 -7.74 9.99 -3.38
C ASN A 266 -7.88 10.54 -1.96
N PHE A 267 -6.76 10.77 -1.26
CA PHE A 267 -6.71 11.17 0.14
C PHE A 267 -5.70 12.30 0.34
#